data_AF-A0A2E8F056-F1
#
_entry.id   AF-A0A2E8F056-F1
#
_cell.length_a   1.000
_cell.length_b   1.000
_cell.length_c   1.000
_cell.angle_alpha   90.00
_cell.angle_beta   90.00
_cell.angle_gamma   90.00
#
_symmetry.space_group_name_H-M   'P 1'
#
loop_
_entity.id
_entity.type
_entity.pdbx_description
1 polymer ?
#
loop_
_entity_poly.entity_id
_entity_poly.type
_entity_poly.pdbx_seq_one_letter_code
_entity_poly.pdbx_strand_id
1 'polypeptide(L)'
;MALTILSILAIACGQAAPTASPTRPVPTTQPLIQQAAPIQQPTASNVVVLRNQGGAMEGHTPRGFQGMGTGLFAGDNLNPRFPDGDGVQMFLTFDLSAVPAGKVVSAVLRSDKALVRGTPFKDLGALWAEEIHYSRFSSALWNLEAHDGGAHCVFATSPSGPFQCGLAETVQRSLNDSYSLAQFRLLLDRAGDGDGVPDMVAFFISNSNTNQPGIFELEVTIEPAG
;
A
#
# COMPACT_ATOMS: atom_id res chain seq x y z
N MET A 1 -57.30 25.65 9.38
CA MET A 1 -57.53 26.39 10.65
C MET A 1 -56.22 26.45 11.41
N ALA A 2 -56.06 27.46 12.27
CA ALA A 2 -54.78 27.84 12.88
C ALA A 2 -54.50 27.15 14.23
N LEU A 3 -53.22 27.15 14.65
CA LEU A 3 -52.83 27.91 15.85
C LEU A 3 -51.33 28.26 15.86
N THR A 4 -50.96 29.30 16.61
CA THR A 4 -49.65 29.99 16.57
C THR A 4 -49.14 30.29 17.98
N ILE A 5 -47.89 29.92 18.32
CA ILE A 5 -47.04 30.47 19.41
C ILE A 5 -45.56 30.25 19.01
N LEU A 6 -44.50 31.04 19.29
CA LEU A 6 -44.26 32.49 19.47
C LEU A 6 -43.31 32.81 20.65
N SER A 7 -42.07 33.21 20.34
CA SER A 7 -41.08 33.91 21.22
C SER A 7 -40.42 33.07 22.36
N ILE A 8 -39.28 33.43 22.96
CA ILE A 8 -38.60 34.75 23.15
C ILE A 8 -37.05 34.66 22.96
N LEU A 9 -36.46 35.82 22.62
CA LEU A 9 -35.02 36.17 22.49
C LEU A 9 -34.18 36.09 23.78
N ALA A 10 -32.86 36.02 23.63
CA ALA A 10 -31.90 36.65 24.55
C ALA A 10 -30.67 37.20 23.79
N ILE A 11 -30.42 38.49 23.91
CA ILE A 11 -29.24 39.21 23.37
C ILE A 11 -28.43 39.72 24.56
N ALA A 12 -27.10 39.61 24.52
CA ALA A 12 -26.22 40.38 25.40
C ALA A 12 -24.96 40.84 24.64
N CYS A 13 -24.95 42.11 24.24
CA CYS A 13 -23.74 42.82 23.82
C CYS A 13 -23.19 43.62 25.01
N GLY A 14 -21.87 43.74 25.12
CA GLY A 14 -21.21 44.61 26.09
C GLY A 14 -19.76 44.89 25.69
N GLN A 15 -19.47 46.13 25.30
CA GLN A 15 -18.13 46.63 24.95
C GLN A 15 -17.60 47.55 26.05
N ALA A 16 -16.28 47.57 26.27
CA ALA A 16 -15.53 48.73 26.78
C ALA A 16 -14.05 48.64 26.36
N ALA A 17 -13.38 49.78 26.27
CA ALA A 17 -12.09 49.98 25.59
C ALA A 17 -10.88 50.09 26.57
N PRO A 18 -9.62 50.28 26.10
CA PRO A 18 -8.41 49.96 26.86
C PRO A 18 -7.83 51.13 27.68
N THR A 19 -6.97 50.79 28.66
CA THR A 19 -6.06 51.74 29.34
C THR A 19 -4.72 51.09 29.70
N ALA A 20 -3.70 51.91 30.00
CA ALA A 20 -2.27 51.60 29.82
C ALA A 20 -1.58 50.77 30.93
N SER A 21 -0.34 50.35 30.62
CA SER A 21 0.57 49.48 31.38
C SER A 21 1.04 50.02 32.74
N PRO A 22 1.40 49.10 33.66
CA PRO A 22 2.42 49.33 34.69
C PRO A 22 3.66 48.44 34.52
N THR A 23 4.84 49.02 34.66
CA THR A 23 6.16 48.36 34.56
C THR A 23 6.59 47.68 35.85
N ARG A 24 6.98 46.39 35.85
CA ARG A 24 7.90 45.78 36.86
C ARG A 24 8.47 44.40 36.43
N PRO A 25 9.49 43.84 37.12
CA PRO A 25 10.88 43.89 36.67
C PRO A 25 11.45 42.55 36.18
N VAL A 26 12.60 42.60 35.51
CA VAL A 26 13.36 41.42 35.05
C VAL A 26 13.97 40.65 36.24
N PRO A 27 13.75 39.33 36.38
CA PRO A 27 14.54 38.47 37.26
C PRO A 27 15.82 37.99 36.56
N THR A 28 16.98 38.26 37.17
CA THR A 28 18.27 37.74 36.73
C THR A 28 18.32 36.22 36.91
N THR A 29 18.53 35.47 35.82
CA THR A 29 18.80 34.01 35.89
C THR A 29 20.28 33.72 35.65
N GLN A 30 20.90 33.02 36.60
CA GLN A 30 22.26 32.48 36.45
C GLN A 30 22.27 31.36 35.40
N PRO A 31 23.37 31.18 34.63
CA PRO A 31 23.47 30.09 33.68
C PRO A 31 23.60 28.74 34.40
N LEU A 32 22.58 27.90 34.29
CA LEU A 32 22.68 26.49 34.64
C LEU A 32 23.48 25.80 33.54
N ILE A 33 24.67 25.26 33.85
CA ILE A 33 25.42 24.43 32.91
C ILE A 33 24.71 23.07 32.83
N GLN A 34 23.71 22.96 31.96
CA GLN A 34 23.18 21.67 31.54
C GLN A 34 24.17 21.04 30.57
N GLN A 35 24.86 20.00 31.02
CA GLN A 35 25.56 19.09 30.12
C GLN A 35 24.52 18.46 29.21
N ALA A 36 24.55 18.82 27.92
CA ALA A 36 23.72 18.17 26.93
C ALA A 36 24.04 16.68 26.89
N ALA A 37 23.02 15.83 26.92
CA ALA A 37 23.17 14.42 26.63
C ALA A 37 23.80 14.25 25.23
N PRO A 38 24.60 13.20 24.98
CA PRO A 38 25.16 12.96 23.66
C PRO A 38 24.03 12.90 22.64
N ILE A 39 24.07 13.79 21.65
CA ILE A 39 23.18 13.71 20.49
C ILE A 39 23.56 12.41 19.79
N GLN A 40 22.72 11.38 19.91
CA GLN A 40 22.84 10.22 19.04
C GLN A 40 22.69 10.72 17.61
N GLN A 41 23.80 10.73 16.87
CA GLN A 41 23.74 10.99 15.44
C GLN A 41 22.82 9.94 14.83
N PRO A 42 21.86 10.33 13.97
CA PRO A 42 20.99 9.37 13.31
C PRO A 42 21.88 8.39 12.52
N THR A 43 21.71 7.10 12.77
CA THR A 43 22.35 6.05 11.97
C THR A 43 22.02 6.32 10.50
N ALA A 44 23.04 6.35 9.64
CA ALA A 44 22.82 6.66 8.22
C ALA A 44 22.01 5.54 7.56
N SER A 45 20.70 5.75 7.42
CA SER A 45 19.81 4.79 6.78
C SER A 45 19.91 4.87 5.26
N ASN A 46 20.10 3.72 4.62
CA ASN A 46 20.14 3.62 3.17
C ASN A 46 18.73 3.37 2.65
N VAL A 47 18.22 4.21 1.76
CA VAL A 47 16.93 4.01 1.08
C VAL A 47 17.19 3.50 -0.35
N VAL A 48 16.56 2.38 -0.71
CA VAL A 48 16.63 1.76 -2.03
C VAL A 48 15.21 1.66 -2.59
N VAL A 49 14.98 2.18 -3.80
CA VAL A 49 13.71 2.03 -4.51
C VAL A 49 13.87 0.95 -5.57
N LEU A 50 13.26 -0.20 -5.33
CA LEU A 50 13.20 -1.30 -6.30
C LEU A 50 11.96 -1.13 -7.17
N ARG A 51 12.06 -1.49 -8.45
CA ARG A 51 10.93 -1.58 -9.37
C ARG A 51 10.55 -3.04 -9.57
N ASN A 52 9.27 -3.30 -9.83
CA ASN A 52 8.83 -4.61 -10.30
C ASN A 52 9.61 -5.01 -11.56
N GLN A 53 9.87 -6.29 -11.79
CA GLN A 53 10.74 -6.75 -12.89
C GLN A 53 10.07 -6.57 -14.26
N GLY A 54 8.74 -6.62 -14.33
CA GLY A 54 8.01 -6.68 -15.59
C GLY A 54 8.26 -8.00 -16.34
N GLY A 55 7.93 -7.99 -17.64
CA GLY A 55 8.21 -9.11 -18.53
C GLY A 55 7.54 -10.42 -18.11
N ALA A 56 8.32 -11.51 -18.11
CA ALA A 56 7.84 -12.90 -18.02
C ALA A 56 7.89 -13.51 -16.60
N MET A 57 8.26 -12.73 -15.57
CA MET A 57 8.18 -13.14 -14.16
C MET A 57 6.90 -12.65 -13.47
N GLU A 58 5.99 -12.03 -14.22
CA GLU A 58 4.82 -11.32 -13.70
C GLU A 58 3.63 -11.53 -14.63
N GLY A 59 2.43 -11.20 -14.15
CA GLY A 59 1.18 -11.32 -14.90
C GLY A 59 0.00 -11.61 -13.98
N HIS A 60 -1.05 -12.24 -14.50
CA HIS A 60 -2.22 -12.64 -13.72
C HIS A 60 -2.66 -14.07 -14.02
N THR A 61 -3.31 -14.71 -13.05
CA THR A 61 -3.99 -16.00 -13.21
C THR A 61 -5.45 -15.87 -12.77
N PRO A 62 -6.38 -16.67 -13.32
CA PRO A 62 -7.68 -16.91 -12.71
C PRO A 62 -7.54 -17.48 -11.30
N ARG A 63 -8.59 -17.38 -10.49
CA ARG A 63 -8.67 -17.99 -9.15
C ARG A 63 -9.39 -19.34 -9.18
N GLY A 64 -10.38 -19.53 -10.05
CA GLY A 64 -11.18 -20.74 -10.15
C GLY A 64 -10.65 -21.82 -11.11
N PHE A 65 -9.70 -21.50 -11.99
CA PHE A 65 -9.16 -22.46 -12.96
C PHE A 65 -7.71 -22.17 -13.40
N GLN A 66 -7.05 -23.20 -13.94
CA GLN A 66 -5.68 -23.10 -14.44
C GLN A 66 -5.61 -22.26 -15.72
N GLY A 67 -5.09 -21.04 -15.62
CA GLY A 67 -4.86 -20.13 -16.74
C GLY A 67 -3.80 -19.07 -16.41
N MET A 68 -3.33 -18.33 -17.41
CA MET A 68 -2.45 -17.18 -17.21
C MET A 68 -2.61 -16.16 -18.33
N GLY A 69 -2.30 -14.90 -18.05
CA GLY A 69 -2.16 -13.84 -19.03
C GLY A 69 -1.14 -12.78 -18.62
N THR A 70 -0.87 -11.85 -19.54
CA THR A 70 0.00 -10.69 -19.31
C THR A 70 -0.82 -9.48 -18.86
N GLY A 71 -0.19 -8.53 -18.17
CA GLY A 71 -0.88 -7.43 -17.50
C GLY A 71 -1.11 -7.71 -16.02
N LEU A 72 -1.13 -6.63 -15.23
CA LEU A 72 -1.25 -6.64 -13.78
C LEU A 72 -2.62 -6.09 -13.38
N PHE A 73 -3.56 -6.98 -13.07
CA PHE A 73 -4.89 -6.60 -12.64
C PHE A 73 -5.54 -7.67 -11.75
N ALA A 74 -6.41 -7.22 -10.85
CA ALA A 74 -7.22 -8.04 -9.96
C ALA A 74 -8.68 -7.57 -10.03
N GLY A 75 -9.64 -8.49 -9.87
CA GLY A 75 -11.05 -8.22 -10.16
C GLY A 75 -11.75 -9.38 -10.84
N ASP A 76 -12.99 -9.15 -11.27
CA ASP A 76 -13.85 -10.17 -11.88
C ASP A 76 -14.28 -9.87 -13.33
N ASN A 77 -15.05 -10.80 -13.91
CA ASN A 77 -15.71 -10.72 -15.21
C ASN A 77 -14.79 -10.28 -16.37
N LEU A 78 -13.76 -11.09 -16.59
CA LEU A 78 -12.87 -11.00 -17.75
C LEU A 78 -13.49 -11.65 -18.98
N ASN A 79 -14.38 -10.92 -19.66
CA ASN A 79 -15.09 -11.33 -20.88
C ASN A 79 -16.15 -12.44 -20.66
N PRO A 80 -17.20 -12.52 -21.50
CA PRO A 80 -18.33 -13.46 -21.31
C PRO A 80 -18.01 -14.97 -21.43
N ARG A 81 -16.73 -15.37 -21.44
CA ARG A 81 -16.26 -16.75 -21.38
C ARG A 81 -15.52 -17.08 -20.08
N PHE A 82 -15.33 -16.11 -19.18
CA PHE A 82 -14.91 -16.40 -17.81
C PHE A 82 -16.08 -17.07 -17.07
N PRO A 83 -15.84 -17.98 -16.11
CA PRO A 83 -16.89 -18.48 -15.23
C PRO A 83 -17.50 -17.34 -14.39
N ASP A 84 -18.82 -17.33 -14.28
CA ASP A 84 -19.52 -16.35 -13.43
C ASP A 84 -19.07 -16.48 -11.96
N GLY A 85 -18.79 -15.34 -11.31
CA GLY A 85 -18.31 -15.28 -9.93
C GLY A 85 -16.84 -15.68 -9.73
N ASP A 86 -16.09 -15.96 -10.80
CA ASP A 86 -14.63 -16.10 -10.76
C ASP A 86 -13.93 -14.77 -11.13
N GLY A 87 -12.68 -14.64 -10.73
CA GLY A 87 -11.86 -13.48 -11.02
C GLY A 87 -10.37 -13.81 -11.06
N VAL A 88 -9.55 -12.78 -10.96
CA VAL A 88 -8.11 -12.85 -11.15
C VAL A 88 -7.31 -12.25 -10.01
N GLN A 89 -6.10 -12.77 -9.90
CA GLN A 89 -5.04 -12.35 -9.00
C GLN A 89 -3.77 -12.11 -9.83
N MET A 90 -2.97 -11.12 -9.44
CA MET A 90 -1.74 -10.74 -10.16
C MET A 90 -0.49 -11.06 -9.35
N PHE A 91 0.63 -11.23 -10.03
CA PHE A 91 1.90 -11.67 -9.47
C PHE A 91 3.00 -10.66 -9.80
N LEU A 92 3.73 -10.23 -8.76
CA LEU A 92 4.82 -9.25 -8.84
C LEU A 92 6.13 -9.91 -8.41
N THR A 93 7.25 -9.48 -9.01
CA THR A 93 8.60 -9.88 -8.61
C THR A 93 9.50 -8.65 -8.52
N PHE A 94 10.26 -8.53 -7.43
CA PHE A 94 11.28 -7.50 -7.22
C PHE A 94 12.64 -8.16 -7.04
N ASP A 95 13.69 -7.61 -7.67
CA ASP A 95 15.07 -8.05 -7.49
C ASP A 95 15.67 -7.41 -6.23
N LEU A 96 16.10 -8.21 -5.26
CA LEU A 96 16.67 -7.76 -3.99
C LEU A 96 18.20 -7.54 -4.06
N SER A 97 18.86 -7.85 -5.18
CA SER A 97 20.32 -7.74 -5.31
C SER A 97 20.90 -6.33 -5.10
N ALA A 98 20.08 -5.29 -5.27
CA ALA A 98 20.44 -3.90 -5.00
C ALA A 98 20.26 -3.48 -3.53
N VAL A 99 19.69 -4.33 -2.66
CA VAL A 99 19.48 -4.04 -1.24
C VAL A 99 20.75 -4.36 -0.46
N PRO A 100 21.36 -3.39 0.25
CA PRO A 100 22.57 -3.63 1.03
C PRO A 100 22.28 -4.49 2.26
N ALA A 101 23.30 -5.23 2.71
CA ALA A 101 23.22 -5.98 3.96
C ALA A 101 22.99 -5.07 5.17
N GLY A 102 22.09 -5.47 6.05
CA GLY A 102 21.69 -4.72 7.24
C GLY A 102 20.31 -5.13 7.71
N LYS A 103 19.72 -4.31 8.58
CA LYS A 103 18.36 -4.50 9.10
C LYS A 103 17.37 -3.68 8.27
N VAL A 104 16.32 -4.32 7.75
CA VAL A 104 15.18 -3.65 7.14
C VAL A 104 14.39 -2.93 8.23
N VAL A 105 14.38 -1.59 8.17
CA VAL A 105 13.60 -0.73 9.07
C VAL A 105 12.21 -0.48 8.48
N SER A 106 12.11 -0.36 7.16
CA SER A 106 10.85 -0.31 6.43
C SER A 106 11.00 -0.99 5.07
N ALA A 107 9.92 -1.59 4.58
CA ALA A 107 9.75 -1.89 3.16
C ALA A 107 8.30 -1.55 2.80
N VAL A 108 8.08 -0.74 1.76
CA VAL A 108 6.75 -0.28 1.36
C VAL A 108 6.53 -0.60 -0.11
N LEU A 109 5.62 -1.53 -0.39
CA LEU A 109 5.08 -1.74 -1.73
C LEU A 109 4.10 -0.60 -2.03
N ARG A 110 4.21 0.03 -3.20
CA ARG A 110 3.31 1.11 -3.65
C ARG A 110 3.03 1.09 -5.16
N SER A 111 1.92 1.69 -5.57
CA SER A 111 1.68 2.08 -6.96
C SER A 111 0.75 3.29 -7.04
N ASP A 112 1.01 4.18 -7.99
CA ASP A 112 0.12 5.27 -8.41
C ASP A 112 -0.46 5.03 -9.82
N LYS A 113 -0.24 3.83 -10.40
CA LYS A 113 -0.56 3.48 -11.79
C LYS A 113 -1.89 2.75 -11.97
N ALA A 114 -2.81 2.94 -11.03
CA ALA A 114 -4.10 2.25 -10.99
C ALA A 114 -5.14 2.90 -11.91
N LEU A 115 -5.86 2.07 -12.66
CA LEU A 115 -7.15 2.37 -13.26
C LEU A 115 -8.20 1.43 -12.65
N VAL A 116 -9.29 2.01 -12.15
CA VAL A 116 -10.40 1.27 -11.55
C VAL A 116 -11.59 1.27 -12.52
N ARG A 117 -12.23 0.11 -12.67
CA ARG A 117 -13.45 -0.11 -13.45
C ARG A 117 -14.48 -0.74 -12.52
N GLY A 118 -15.73 -0.29 -12.59
CA GLY A 118 -16.77 -0.75 -11.68
C GLY A 118 -16.52 -0.29 -10.23
N THR A 119 -16.90 -1.09 -9.25
CA THR A 119 -16.79 -0.79 -7.81
C THR A 119 -16.10 -1.89 -6.98
N PRO A 120 -14.95 -2.45 -7.43
CA PRO A 120 -14.31 -3.63 -6.80
C PRO A 120 -14.03 -3.47 -5.31
N PHE A 121 -13.64 -2.29 -4.85
CA PHE A 121 -13.35 -2.05 -3.44
C PHE A 121 -14.58 -2.02 -2.53
N LYS A 122 -15.78 -1.90 -3.11
CA LYS A 122 -17.07 -1.96 -2.42
C LYS A 122 -17.65 -3.37 -2.48
N ASP A 123 -17.58 -4.02 -3.64
CA ASP A 123 -18.31 -5.26 -3.91
C ASP A 123 -17.43 -6.50 -3.75
N LEU A 124 -16.16 -6.45 -4.19
CA LEU A 124 -15.18 -7.53 -4.06
C LEU A 124 -14.28 -7.42 -2.82
N GLY A 125 -14.16 -6.23 -2.22
CA GLY A 125 -13.45 -6.00 -0.95
C GLY A 125 -12.06 -5.36 -1.09
N ALA A 126 -11.22 -5.53 -0.07
CA ALA A 126 -9.87 -5.00 -0.06
C ALA A 126 -8.95 -5.78 -1.03
N LEU A 127 -8.01 -5.08 -1.67
CA LEU A 127 -6.90 -5.69 -2.40
C LEU A 127 -5.78 -5.96 -1.42
N TRP A 128 -5.42 -7.23 -1.26
CA TRP A 128 -4.34 -7.68 -0.40
C TRP A 128 -3.08 -7.94 -1.21
N ALA A 129 -1.92 -7.91 -0.55
CA ALA A 129 -0.71 -8.55 -1.03
C ALA A 129 -0.29 -9.67 -0.08
N GLU A 130 0.01 -10.83 -0.64
CA GLU A 130 0.48 -12.05 0.03
C GLU A 130 1.89 -12.40 -0.47
N GLU A 131 2.79 -12.80 0.42
CA GLU A 131 4.08 -13.36 0.02
C GLU A 131 3.89 -14.75 -0.63
N ILE A 132 4.54 -14.97 -1.78
CA ILE A 132 4.48 -16.23 -2.52
C ILE A 132 5.79 -16.45 -3.27
N HIS A 133 6.34 -17.66 -3.28
CA HIS A 133 7.61 -17.94 -3.96
C HIS A 133 7.40 -18.81 -5.20
N TYR A 134 7.98 -18.41 -6.33
CA TYR A 134 7.89 -19.17 -7.59
C TYR A 134 9.11 -18.95 -8.49
N SER A 135 9.60 -20.05 -9.09
CA SER A 135 10.77 -20.02 -9.98
C SER A 135 10.49 -19.45 -11.37
N ARG A 136 9.23 -19.43 -11.80
CA ARG A 136 8.75 -18.80 -13.04
C ARG A 136 7.27 -18.46 -12.93
N PHE A 137 6.85 -17.37 -13.56
CA PHE A 137 5.43 -17.12 -13.74
C PHE A 137 4.83 -18.16 -14.71
N SER A 138 3.69 -18.75 -14.35
CA SER A 138 2.99 -19.72 -15.19
C SER A 138 1.54 -19.95 -14.73
N SER A 139 0.72 -20.59 -15.57
CA SER A 139 -0.66 -20.94 -15.21
C SER A 139 -0.77 -21.87 -14.01
N ALA A 140 0.28 -22.60 -13.65
CA ALA A 140 0.32 -23.46 -12.46
C ALA A 140 0.26 -22.67 -11.13
N LEU A 141 0.42 -21.34 -11.15
CA LEU A 141 0.33 -20.50 -9.94
C LEU A 141 -1.11 -20.19 -9.50
N TRP A 142 -2.13 -20.56 -10.30
CA TRP A 142 -3.54 -20.23 -10.06
C TRP A 142 -4.08 -20.64 -8.68
N ASN A 143 -3.63 -21.78 -8.15
CA ASN A 143 -3.98 -22.30 -6.83
C ASN A 143 -2.77 -22.53 -5.93
N LEU A 144 -1.62 -21.89 -6.23
CA LEU A 144 -0.45 -22.01 -5.37
C LEU A 144 -0.77 -21.38 -4.00
N GLU A 145 -0.47 -22.09 -2.92
CA GLU A 145 -0.67 -21.58 -1.56
C GLU A 145 0.31 -20.43 -1.29
N ALA A 146 -0.13 -19.44 -0.50
CA ALA A 146 0.75 -18.38 -0.03
C ALA A 146 1.83 -18.96 0.91
N HIS A 147 2.95 -18.27 1.06
CA HIS A 147 4.02 -18.74 1.93
C HIS A 147 3.56 -18.76 3.40
N ASP A 148 3.75 -19.88 4.11
CA ASP A 148 3.37 -20.03 5.52
C ASP A 148 4.05 -18.97 6.40
N GLY A 149 3.26 -18.19 7.13
CA GLY A 149 3.75 -17.05 7.91
C GLY A 149 4.34 -15.90 7.07
N GLY A 150 4.20 -15.93 5.73
CA GLY A 150 4.54 -14.85 4.83
C GLY A 150 3.73 -13.57 5.09
N ALA A 151 4.18 -12.44 4.54
CA ALA A 151 3.44 -11.20 4.71
C ALA A 151 2.05 -11.29 4.12
N HIS A 152 1.08 -10.74 4.86
CA HIS A 152 -0.25 -10.45 4.37
C HIS A 152 -0.59 -9.00 4.75
N CYS A 153 -0.86 -8.16 3.75
CA CYS A 153 -1.10 -6.74 3.95
C CYS A 153 -2.31 -6.24 3.16
N VAL A 154 -3.05 -5.26 3.69
CA VAL A 154 -4.03 -4.50 2.91
C VAL A 154 -3.27 -3.51 2.05
N PHE A 155 -3.34 -3.67 0.73
CA PHE A 155 -2.71 -2.77 -0.26
C PHE A 155 -3.67 -1.70 -0.77
N ALA A 156 -4.97 -2.00 -0.86
CA ALA A 156 -6.01 -1.05 -1.26
C ALA A 156 -7.36 -1.30 -0.60
N THR A 157 -8.09 -0.21 -0.31
CA THR A 157 -9.49 -0.24 0.19
C THR A 157 -10.40 0.78 -0.50
N SER A 158 -9.90 1.56 -1.46
CA SER A 158 -10.66 2.62 -2.13
C SER A 158 -10.10 2.92 -3.53
N PRO A 159 -10.91 3.47 -4.46
CA PRO A 159 -10.49 3.67 -5.85
C PRO A 159 -9.52 4.84 -6.07
N SER A 160 -9.38 5.75 -5.11
CA SER A 160 -8.59 6.99 -5.24
C SER A 160 -7.15 6.89 -4.72
N GLY A 161 -6.75 5.73 -4.20
CA GLY A 161 -5.49 5.58 -3.46
C GLY A 161 -5.45 6.39 -2.15
N PRO A 162 -4.27 6.51 -1.51
CA PRO A 162 -2.99 5.91 -1.90
C PRO A 162 -3.02 4.38 -1.84
N PHE A 163 -2.34 3.73 -2.77
CA PHE A 163 -2.20 2.26 -2.80
C PHE A 163 -0.81 1.87 -2.30
N GLN A 164 -0.74 1.35 -1.08
CA GLN A 164 0.52 1.01 -0.43
C GLN A 164 0.33 0.07 0.76
N CYS A 165 1.35 -0.72 1.08
CA CYS A 165 1.40 -1.45 2.35
C CYS A 165 2.84 -1.69 2.84
N GLY A 166 2.99 -1.98 4.14
CA GLY A 166 4.27 -2.29 4.77
C GLY A 166 4.57 -3.80 4.75
N LEU A 167 5.80 -4.16 4.35
CA LEU A 167 6.27 -5.54 4.12
C LEU A 167 7.67 -5.79 4.72
N ALA A 168 8.08 -4.98 5.70
CA ALA A 168 9.45 -4.95 6.24
C ALA A 168 9.95 -6.33 6.72
N GLU A 169 9.10 -7.08 7.45
CA GLU A 169 9.43 -8.39 7.99
C GLU A 169 9.65 -9.46 6.91
N THR A 170 8.84 -9.44 5.83
CA THR A 170 9.02 -10.35 4.69
C THR A 170 10.29 -10.03 3.92
N VAL A 171 10.55 -8.75 3.60
CA VAL A 171 11.79 -8.38 2.89
C VAL A 171 13.02 -8.73 3.74
N GLN A 172 12.97 -8.53 5.07
CA GLN A 172 14.03 -9.00 5.97
C GLN A 172 14.21 -10.52 5.93
N ARG A 173 13.11 -11.29 5.91
CA ARG A 173 13.15 -12.75 5.85
C ARG A 173 13.76 -13.25 4.54
N SER A 174 13.28 -12.75 3.39
CA SER A 174 13.84 -13.12 2.08
C SER A 174 15.36 -12.87 2.03
N LEU A 175 15.82 -11.72 2.55
CA LEU A 175 17.25 -11.41 2.64
C LEU A 175 18.02 -12.36 3.59
N ASN A 176 17.46 -12.68 4.76
CA ASN A 176 18.07 -13.61 5.71
C ASN A 176 18.21 -15.03 5.13
N ASP A 177 17.19 -15.48 4.40
CA ASP A 177 17.16 -16.79 3.73
C ASP A 177 17.99 -16.82 2.43
N SER A 178 18.73 -15.74 2.14
CA SER A 178 19.53 -15.54 0.92
C SER A 178 18.72 -15.63 -0.37
N TYR A 179 17.42 -15.37 -0.30
CA TYR A 179 16.52 -15.35 -1.44
C TYR A 179 16.66 -14.02 -2.19
N SER A 180 17.03 -14.09 -3.47
CA SER A 180 17.37 -12.92 -4.28
C SER A 180 16.17 -12.11 -4.77
N LEU A 181 14.95 -12.56 -4.48
CA LEU A 181 13.70 -11.96 -4.97
C LEU A 181 12.75 -11.66 -3.80
N ALA A 182 11.95 -10.63 -3.94
CA ALA A 182 10.71 -10.48 -3.17
C ALA A 182 9.54 -10.67 -4.14
N GLN A 183 8.62 -11.59 -3.81
CA GLN A 183 7.56 -12.02 -4.71
C GLN A 183 6.20 -12.00 -4.00
N PHE A 184 5.20 -11.46 -4.68
CA PHE A 184 3.90 -11.20 -4.11
C PHE A 184 2.76 -11.60 -5.04
N ARG A 185 1.70 -12.16 -4.48
CA ARG A 185 0.39 -12.29 -5.11
C ARG A 185 -0.52 -11.18 -4.61
N LEU A 186 -1.21 -10.49 -5.50
CA LEU A 186 -2.22 -9.48 -5.15
C LEU A 186 -3.61 -9.91 -5.64
N LEU A 187 -4.58 -9.92 -4.73
CA LEU A 187 -5.95 -10.41 -4.94
C LEU A 187 -6.97 -9.66 -4.06
N LEU A 188 -8.21 -9.54 -4.53
CA LEU A 188 -9.32 -8.98 -3.74
C LEU A 188 -9.89 -10.04 -2.78
N ASP A 189 -10.57 -9.64 -1.69
CA ASP A 189 -11.19 -10.58 -0.73
C ASP A 189 -12.02 -11.67 -1.46
N ARG A 190 -12.89 -11.25 -2.39
CA ARG A 190 -13.76 -12.12 -3.19
C ARG A 190 -13.25 -12.29 -4.61
N ALA A 191 -13.58 -13.43 -5.23
CA ALA A 191 -13.21 -13.71 -6.61
C ALA A 191 -14.09 -12.92 -7.60
N GLY A 192 -15.40 -12.86 -7.36
CA GLY A 192 -16.37 -12.04 -8.07
C GLY A 192 -17.65 -11.87 -7.24
N ASP A 193 -18.60 -11.07 -7.72
CA ASP A 193 -19.92 -10.90 -7.08
C ASP A 193 -21.10 -11.52 -7.87
N GLY A 194 -20.91 -11.74 -9.17
CA GLY A 194 -21.88 -12.37 -10.07
C GLY A 194 -22.97 -11.44 -10.62
N ASP A 195 -22.80 -10.12 -10.58
CA ASP A 195 -23.81 -9.17 -11.08
C ASP A 195 -23.81 -9.00 -12.63
N GLY A 196 -22.75 -9.49 -13.30
CA GLY A 196 -22.57 -9.44 -14.76
C GLY A 196 -21.89 -8.15 -15.27
N VAL A 197 -21.53 -7.24 -14.37
CA VAL A 197 -20.65 -6.09 -14.57
C VAL A 197 -19.21 -6.50 -14.18
N PRO A 198 -18.16 -5.86 -14.73
CA PRO A 198 -16.78 -6.13 -14.33
C PRO A 198 -16.22 -5.11 -13.34
N ASP A 199 -15.87 -5.63 -12.18
CA ASP A 199 -15.29 -4.92 -11.06
C ASP A 199 -13.78 -5.22 -10.98
N MET A 200 -12.97 -4.26 -11.41
CA MET A 200 -11.54 -4.47 -11.62
C MET A 200 -10.67 -3.28 -11.21
N VAL A 201 -9.48 -3.59 -10.69
CA VAL A 201 -8.36 -2.65 -10.62
C VAL A 201 -7.19 -3.18 -11.46
N ALA A 202 -6.73 -2.36 -12.40
CA ALA A 202 -5.61 -2.65 -13.28
C ALA A 202 -4.47 -1.64 -13.08
N PHE A 203 -3.24 -2.11 -13.12
CA PHE A 203 -2.04 -1.31 -12.90
C PHE A 203 -1.18 -1.30 -14.15
N PHE A 204 -1.01 -0.14 -14.78
CA PHE A 204 -0.23 0.00 -16.00
C PHE A 204 0.20 1.44 -16.28
N ILE A 205 1.27 1.61 -17.06
CA ILE A 205 1.78 2.93 -17.46
C ILE A 205 1.17 3.41 -18.79
N SER A 206 1.05 2.52 -19.78
CA SER A 206 0.55 2.87 -21.12
C SER A 206 -0.35 1.80 -21.76
N ASN A 207 -0.11 0.51 -21.48
CA ASN A 207 -0.89 -0.61 -21.99
C ASN A 207 -1.14 -1.63 -20.87
N SER A 208 -2.42 -1.93 -20.60
CA SER A 208 -2.84 -2.86 -19.56
C SER A 208 -2.45 -4.32 -19.80
N ASN A 209 -2.04 -4.66 -21.03
CA ASN A 209 -1.67 -6.02 -21.43
C ASN A 209 -0.16 -6.29 -21.35
N THR A 210 0.65 -5.32 -20.91
CA THR A 210 2.12 -5.42 -20.88
C THR A 210 2.68 -5.19 -19.48
N ASN A 211 3.53 -6.10 -19.03
CA ASN A 211 4.27 -5.96 -17.78
C ASN A 211 5.60 -5.25 -18.04
N GLN A 212 5.81 -4.09 -17.42
CA GLN A 212 7.04 -3.31 -17.52
C GLN A 212 7.49 -2.85 -16.13
N PRO A 213 8.80 -2.58 -15.93
CA PRO A 213 9.28 -2.04 -14.67
C PRO A 213 8.69 -0.68 -14.31
N GLY A 214 8.43 -0.48 -13.02
CA GLY A 214 7.93 0.78 -12.46
C GLY A 214 6.41 0.94 -12.51
N ILE A 215 5.65 -0.14 -12.75
CA ILE A 215 4.21 -0.16 -12.45
C ILE A 215 4.02 -0.21 -10.93
N PHE A 216 4.86 -0.97 -10.23
CA PHE A 216 4.97 -0.97 -8.77
C PHE A 216 6.40 -0.65 -8.35
N GLU A 217 6.52 -0.03 -7.18
CA GLU A 217 7.79 0.21 -6.49
C GLU A 217 7.77 -0.42 -5.10
N LEU A 218 8.91 -0.95 -4.68
CA LEU A 218 9.17 -1.43 -3.33
C LEU A 218 10.30 -0.58 -2.75
N GLU A 219 9.93 0.36 -1.87
CA GLU A 219 10.88 1.27 -1.21
C GLU A 219 11.35 0.65 0.10
N VAL A 220 12.64 0.33 0.19
CA VAL A 220 13.27 -0.38 1.30
C VAL A 220 14.25 0.54 2.02
N THR A 221 14.09 0.70 3.33
CA THR A 221 15.02 1.44 4.20
C THR A 221 15.82 0.46 5.04
N ILE A 222 17.14 0.50 4.91
CA ILE A 222 18.10 -0.35 5.64
C ILE A 222 18.87 0.48 6.67
N GLU A 223 18.90 0.00 7.91
CA GLU A 223 19.90 0.37 8.90
C GLU A 223 21.14 -0.53 8.70
N PRO A 224 22.33 0.02 8.42
CA PRO A 224 23.54 -0.79 8.22
C PRO A 224 23.88 -1.67 9.41
N ALA A 225 24.45 -2.85 9.14
CA ALA A 225 25.13 -3.60 10.20
C ALA A 225 26.36 -2.80 10.69
N GLY A 226 26.44 -2.61 12.01
CA GLY A 226 27.57 -1.92 12.68
C GLY A 226 28.76 -2.82 12.97
#